data_AF-A0A3R9ZDA3-F1
#
_entry.id   AF-A0A3R9ZDA3-F1
#
_cell.length_a   1.000
_cell.length_b   1.000
_cell.length_c   1.000
_cell.angle_alpha   90.00
_cell.angle_beta   90.00
_cell.angle_gamma   90.00
#
_symmetry.space_group_name_H-M   'P 1'
#
loop_
_entity.id
_entity.type
_entity.pdbx_description
1 polymer ?
#
loop_
_entity_poly.entity_id
_entity_poly.type
_entity_poly.pdbx_seq_one_letter_code
_entity_poly.pdbx_strand_id
1 'polypeptide(L)'
;MKKMLVPVCLALAQMMVVSVASAQSSGEADPAQGKARPTAPTTRAERAEARKERRTEGAAAARGPQIQEGETRPTTAPKVSREERRAAAAKRRAANREAMKAGQLSRGGSNDAPEKQKKP
;
A
#
# COMPACT_ATOMS: atom_id res chain seq x y z
N MET A 1 51.12 6.31 -35.43
CA MET A 1 50.96 7.37 -34.40
C MET A 1 49.52 7.59 -33.91
N LYS A 2 48.51 6.78 -34.33
CA LYS A 2 47.11 6.92 -33.89
C LYS A 2 46.74 6.13 -32.61
N LYS A 3 47.67 5.33 -32.08
CA LYS A 3 47.44 4.43 -30.93
C LYS A 3 47.76 5.07 -29.57
N MET A 4 48.38 6.25 -29.57
CA MET A 4 48.70 7.01 -28.34
C MET A 4 47.63 8.05 -27.98
N LEU A 5 46.60 8.23 -28.82
CA LEU A 5 45.60 9.28 -28.65
C LEU A 5 44.51 8.88 -27.63
N VAL A 6 44.19 7.58 -27.56
CA VAL A 6 43.17 7.03 -26.65
C VAL A 6 43.57 7.09 -25.16
N PRO A 7 44.80 6.74 -24.73
CA PRO A 7 45.14 6.79 -23.30
C PRO A 7 45.25 8.22 -22.75
N VAL A 8 45.61 9.21 -23.59
CA VAL A 8 45.71 10.62 -23.18
C VAL A 8 44.32 11.21 -22.92
N CYS A 9 43.32 10.88 -23.75
CA CYS A 9 41.94 11.32 -23.52
C CYS A 9 41.34 10.74 -22.24
N LEU A 10 41.69 9.50 -21.87
CA LEU A 10 41.19 8.87 -20.65
C LEU A 10 41.80 9.50 -19.38
N ALA A 11 43.09 9.89 -19.42
CA ALA A 11 43.73 10.59 -18.32
C ALA A 11 43.18 12.02 -18.12
N LEU A 12 42.87 12.73 -19.21
CA LEU A 12 42.28 14.07 -19.14
C LEU A 12 40.86 14.06 -18.55
N ALA A 13 40.07 13.04 -18.88
CA ALA A 13 38.71 12.88 -18.36
C ALA A 13 38.69 12.64 -16.84
N GLN A 14 39.67 11.91 -16.30
CA GLN A 14 39.76 11.67 -14.85
C GLN A 14 40.09 12.94 -14.05
N MET A 15 40.91 13.85 -14.58
CA MET A 15 41.22 15.10 -13.89
C MET A 15 40.07 16.11 -13.88
N MET A 16 39.16 16.08 -14.86
CA MET A 16 37.98 16.96 -14.84
C MET A 16 36.90 16.53 -13.83
N VAL A 17 36.77 15.24 -13.53
CA VAL A 17 35.78 14.73 -12.57
C VAL A 17 36.13 15.13 -11.12
N VAL A 18 37.41 15.23 -10.78
CA VAL A 18 37.88 15.63 -9.44
C VAL A 18 37.63 17.12 -9.17
N SER A 19 37.74 17.96 -10.19
CA SER A 19 37.50 19.41 -10.08
C SER A 19 36.00 19.78 -9.98
N VAL A 20 35.11 18.96 -10.54
CA VAL A 20 33.65 19.18 -10.44
C VAL A 20 33.11 18.74 -9.09
N ALA A 21 33.64 17.65 -8.51
CA ALA A 21 33.20 17.16 -7.20
C ALA A 21 33.57 18.10 -6.04
N SER A 22 34.63 18.90 -6.18
CA SER A 22 35.11 19.85 -5.17
C SER A 22 34.44 21.23 -5.25
N ALA A 23 33.78 21.57 -6.36
CA ALA A 23 33.09 22.85 -6.54
C ALA A 23 31.66 22.89 -5.97
N GLN A 24 31.12 21.76 -5.49
CA GLN A 24 29.76 21.68 -4.93
C GLN A 24 29.71 21.77 -3.38
N SER A 25 30.83 21.99 -2.69
CA SER A 25 30.88 21.88 -1.22
C SER A 25 30.62 23.18 -0.45
N SER A 26 30.50 24.35 -1.10
CA SER A 26 30.42 25.65 -0.42
C SER A 26 29.19 26.49 -0.78
N GLY A 27 28.07 25.86 -1.13
CA GLY A 27 26.78 26.56 -1.19
C GLY A 27 26.13 26.57 0.18
N GLU A 28 26.16 27.69 0.90
CA GLU A 28 25.24 27.93 2.00
C GLU A 28 23.82 27.82 1.46
N ALA A 29 23.07 26.81 1.93
CA ALA A 29 21.69 26.63 1.54
C ALA A 29 20.87 27.77 2.16
N ASP A 30 20.30 28.64 1.32
CA ASP A 30 19.34 29.66 1.72
C ASP A 30 18.19 29.01 2.51
N PRO A 31 18.00 29.32 3.80
CA PRO A 31 16.92 28.74 4.61
C PRO A 31 15.52 29.10 4.10
N ALA A 32 15.38 30.14 3.26
CA ALA A 32 14.11 30.49 2.62
C ALA A 32 13.76 29.59 1.41
N GLN A 33 14.74 28.93 0.80
CA GLN A 33 14.55 28.00 -0.33
C GLN A 33 14.68 26.52 0.07
N GLY A 34 15.04 26.25 1.33
CA GLY A 34 15.10 24.91 1.88
C GLY A 34 13.70 24.27 1.99
N LYS A 35 13.48 23.14 1.31
CA LYS A 35 12.29 22.31 1.56
C LYS A 35 12.29 21.92 3.04
N ALA A 36 11.13 22.07 3.69
CA ALA A 36 10.97 21.69 5.09
C ALA A 36 11.47 20.24 5.31
N ARG A 37 12.19 20.04 6.42
CA ARG A 37 12.70 18.71 6.79
C ARG A 37 11.52 17.72 6.87
N PRO A 38 11.70 16.45 6.43
CA PRO A 38 10.68 15.43 6.57
C PRO A 38 10.24 15.34 8.04
N THR A 39 8.93 15.45 8.29
CA THR A 39 8.36 15.29 9.63
C THR A 39 8.58 13.87 10.14
N ALA A 40 8.70 13.75 11.47
CA ALA A 40 8.87 12.45 12.12
C ALA A 40 7.74 11.46 11.74
N PRO A 41 8.06 10.16 11.61
CA PRO A 41 7.06 9.16 11.25
C PRO A 41 5.99 9.03 12.35
N THR A 42 4.72 9.02 11.95
CA THR A 42 3.59 8.87 12.88
C THR A 42 3.65 7.56 13.65
N THR A 43 3.28 7.59 14.92
CA THR A 43 3.25 6.41 15.79
C THR A 43 2.14 5.43 15.38
N ARG A 44 2.16 4.21 15.94
CA ARG A 44 1.08 3.23 15.71
C ARG A 44 -0.26 3.70 16.29
N ALA A 45 -0.22 4.42 17.42
CA ALA A 45 -1.40 4.97 18.08
C ALA A 45 -2.06 6.04 17.20
N GLU A 46 -1.29 7.02 16.74
CA GLU A 46 -1.76 8.08 15.83
C GLU A 46 -2.39 7.50 14.55
N ARG A 47 -1.76 6.48 13.95
CA ARG A 47 -2.33 5.81 12.77
C ARG A 47 -3.62 5.05 13.05
N ALA A 48 -3.80 4.54 14.26
CA ALA A 48 -5.03 3.84 14.65
C ALA A 48 -6.17 4.83 14.87
N GLU A 49 -5.88 5.98 15.48
CA GLU A 49 -6.82 7.07 15.70
C GLU A 49 -7.29 7.69 14.38
N ALA A 50 -6.36 8.06 13.49
CA ALA A 50 -6.66 8.56 12.15
C ALA A 50 -7.43 7.55 11.27
N ARG A 51 -7.38 6.25 11.58
CA ARG A 51 -8.21 5.23 10.93
C ARG A 51 -9.62 5.16 11.52
N LYS A 52 -9.78 5.41 12.82
CA LYS A 52 -11.11 5.47 13.45
C LYS A 52 -11.90 6.64 12.88
N GLU A 53 -11.28 7.82 12.80
CA GLU A 53 -11.88 9.03 12.24
C GLU A 53 -12.31 8.85 10.78
N ARG A 54 -11.42 8.31 9.93
CA ARG A 54 -11.77 8.02 8.53
C ARG A 54 -12.89 6.99 8.40
N ARG A 55 -12.98 6.02 9.31
CA ARG A 55 -14.06 5.02 9.30
C ARG A 55 -15.39 5.65 9.67
N THR A 56 -15.42 6.55 10.65
CA THR A 56 -16.65 7.24 11.05
C THR A 56 -17.16 8.15 9.95
N GLU A 57 -16.27 8.92 9.33
CA GLU A 57 -16.59 9.81 8.21
C GLU A 57 -17.05 9.02 6.98
N GLY A 58 -16.30 7.98 6.59
CA GLY A 58 -16.66 7.12 5.47
C GLY A 58 -17.97 6.36 5.68
N ALA A 59 -18.28 5.95 6.92
CA ALA A 59 -19.54 5.29 7.24
C ALA A 59 -20.74 6.26 7.17
N ALA A 60 -20.55 7.52 7.56
CA ALA A 60 -21.57 8.56 7.42
C ALA A 60 -21.80 8.89 5.93
N ALA A 61 -20.73 9.06 5.15
CA ALA A 61 -20.82 9.31 3.72
C ALA A 61 -21.45 8.16 2.92
N ALA A 62 -21.14 6.90 3.28
CA ALA A 62 -21.75 5.71 2.65
C ALA A 62 -23.24 5.57 2.96
N ARG A 63 -23.72 6.19 4.04
CA ARG A 63 -25.14 6.29 4.41
C ARG A 63 -25.79 7.60 3.95
N GLY A 64 -25.14 8.34 3.04
CA GLY A 64 -25.72 9.53 2.43
C GLY A 64 -27.13 9.26 1.90
N PRO A 65 -27.93 10.31 1.61
CA PRO A 65 -29.35 10.19 1.30
C PRO A 65 -29.58 9.12 0.23
N GLN A 66 -30.01 7.95 0.69
CA GLN A 66 -30.30 6.83 -0.17
C GLN A 66 -31.66 7.15 -0.77
N ILE A 67 -31.66 7.67 -2.00
CA ILE A 67 -32.90 7.88 -2.75
C ILE A 67 -33.50 6.50 -2.99
N GLN A 68 -34.33 6.06 -2.05
CA GLN A 68 -35.09 4.84 -2.19
C GLN A 68 -36.22 5.15 -3.16
N GLU A 69 -36.06 4.70 -4.41
CA GLU A 69 -37.21 4.47 -5.26
C GLU A 69 -38.07 3.37 -4.60
N GLY A 70 -39.00 3.79 -3.75
CA GLY A 70 -39.89 2.92 -3.00
C GLY A 70 -39.19 2.10 -1.92
N GLU A 71 -39.30 2.54 -0.66
CA GLU A 71 -38.98 1.70 0.50
C GLU A 71 -40.02 0.58 0.65
N THR A 72 -40.04 -0.38 -0.27
CA THR A 72 -40.80 -1.60 -0.10
C THR A 72 -40.02 -2.50 0.85
N ARG A 73 -40.27 -2.35 2.15
CA ARG A 73 -39.91 -3.44 3.07
C ARG A 73 -40.53 -4.72 2.50
N PRO A 74 -39.76 -5.78 2.26
CA PRO A 74 -40.31 -7.01 1.75
C PRO A 74 -41.41 -7.47 2.70
N THR A 75 -42.63 -7.55 2.19
CA THR A 75 -43.81 -8.00 2.94
C THR A 75 -43.76 -9.49 3.25
N THR A 76 -42.89 -10.22 2.55
CA THR A 76 -42.72 -11.66 2.71
C THR A 76 -41.58 -11.98 3.66
N ALA A 77 -41.84 -12.93 4.57
CA ALA A 77 -40.82 -13.46 5.45
C ALA A 77 -39.71 -14.17 4.63
N PRO A 78 -38.45 -14.15 5.12
CA PRO A 78 -37.38 -14.92 4.49
C PRO A 78 -37.77 -16.41 4.40
N LYS A 79 -37.58 -17.01 3.22
CA LYS A 79 -37.83 -18.44 2.97
C LYS A 79 -36.98 -19.38 3.85
N VAL A 80 -35.87 -18.87 4.38
CA VAL A 80 -34.85 -19.63 5.09
C VAL A 80 -34.58 -18.96 6.43
N SER A 81 -34.55 -19.76 7.49
CA SER A 81 -34.33 -19.26 8.83
C SER A 81 -32.95 -18.63 8.96
N ARG A 82 -32.76 -17.80 9.99
CA ARG A 82 -31.44 -17.21 10.28
C ARG A 82 -30.41 -18.29 10.60
N GLU A 83 -30.83 -19.36 11.26
CA GLU A 83 -29.99 -20.47 11.68
C GLU A 83 -29.52 -21.29 10.49
N GLU A 84 -30.43 -21.62 9.57
CA GLU A 84 -30.11 -22.30 8.32
C GLU A 84 -29.13 -21.51 7.46
N ARG A 85 -29.33 -20.19 7.34
CA ARG A 85 -28.37 -19.31 6.65
C ARG A 85 -26.99 -19.30 7.32
N ARG A 86 -26.95 -19.30 8.66
CA ARG A 86 -25.69 -19.37 9.42
C ARG A 86 -24.99 -20.71 9.21
N ALA A 87 -25.72 -21.81 9.27
CA ALA A 87 -25.20 -23.15 9.01
C ALA A 87 -24.65 -23.27 7.58
N ALA A 88 -25.39 -22.78 6.58
CA ALA A 88 -24.92 -22.75 5.19
C ALA A 88 -23.66 -21.88 5.02
N ALA A 89 -23.59 -20.72 5.69
CA ALA A 89 -22.38 -19.90 5.70
C ALA A 89 -21.19 -20.60 6.37
N ALA A 90 -21.42 -21.33 7.47
CA ALA A 90 -20.38 -22.10 8.15
C ALA A 90 -19.83 -23.21 7.24
N LYS A 91 -20.72 -23.96 6.55
CA LYS A 91 -20.33 -24.98 5.56
C LYS A 91 -19.47 -24.39 4.45
N ARG A 92 -19.89 -23.26 3.85
CA ARG A 92 -19.09 -22.56 2.82
C ARG A 92 -17.72 -22.14 3.33
N ARG A 93 -17.63 -21.63 4.56
CA ARG A 93 -16.34 -21.26 5.15
C ARG A 93 -15.44 -22.46 5.40
N ALA A 94 -16.00 -23.59 5.84
CA ALA A 94 -15.25 -24.82 6.02
C ALA A 94 -14.67 -25.33 4.69
N ALA A 95 -15.50 -25.42 3.64
CA ALA A 95 -15.06 -25.80 2.30
C ALA A 95 -13.97 -24.85 1.76
N ASN A 96 -14.14 -23.54 1.95
CA ASN A 96 -13.13 -22.57 1.53
C ASN A 96 -11.80 -22.73 2.30
N ARG A 97 -11.84 -23.08 3.59
CA ARG A 97 -10.62 -23.37 4.36
C ARG A 97 -9.92 -24.63 3.85
N GLU A 98 -10.67 -25.65 3.50
CA GLU A 98 -10.13 -26.88 2.90
C GLU A 98 -9.52 -26.59 1.53
N ALA A 99 -10.21 -25.86 0.66
CA ALA A 99 -9.69 -25.42 -0.63
C ALA A 99 -8.44 -24.53 -0.49
N MET A 100 -8.38 -23.67 0.54
CA MET A 100 -7.18 -22.89 0.87
C MET A 100 -6.01 -23.77 1.32
N LYS A 101 -6.27 -24.80 2.14
CA LYS A 101 -5.22 -25.75 2.55
C LYS A 101 -4.73 -26.58 1.36
N ALA A 102 -5.62 -26.94 0.45
CA ALA A 102 -5.30 -27.69 -0.76
C ALA A 102 -4.67 -26.82 -1.88
N GLY A 103 -4.55 -25.50 -1.68
CA GLY A 103 -4.00 -24.58 -2.69
C GLY A 103 -4.87 -24.43 -3.94
N GLN A 104 -6.15 -24.79 -3.87
CA GLN A 104 -7.06 -24.84 -5.03
C GLN A 104 -7.73 -23.49 -5.35
N LEU A 105 -7.50 -22.44 -4.55
CA LEU A 105 -8.05 -21.10 -4.80
C LEU A 105 -7.08 -20.28 -5.66
N SER A 106 -7.58 -19.83 -6.82
CA SER A 106 -6.81 -19.17 -7.88
C SER A 106 -6.32 -17.75 -7.56
N ARG A 107 -6.96 -17.03 -6.63
CA ARG A 107 -6.52 -15.70 -6.20
C ARG A 107 -6.86 -15.45 -4.72
N GLY A 108 -5.86 -15.07 -3.93
CA GLY A 108 -6.00 -14.86 -2.48
C GLY A 108 -6.10 -16.15 -1.65
N GLY A 109 -5.74 -17.31 -2.22
CA GLY A 109 -5.43 -18.52 -1.44
C GLY A 109 -4.12 -18.35 -0.67
N SER A 110 -3.82 -19.24 0.28
CA SER A 110 -2.59 -19.18 1.10
C SER A 110 -1.30 -19.03 0.29
N ASN A 111 -1.29 -19.50 -0.97
CA ASN A 111 -0.15 -19.42 -1.91
C ASN A 111 0.03 -18.03 -2.56
N ASP A 112 -0.98 -17.17 -2.47
CA ASP A 112 -1.05 -15.85 -3.12
C ASP A 112 -0.92 -14.70 -2.11
N ALA A 113 -0.98 -15.04 -0.81
CA ALA A 113 -0.56 -14.16 0.25
C ALA A 113 0.97 -14.09 0.21
N PRO A 114 1.61 -12.91 0.07
CA PRO A 114 3.05 -12.80 0.20
C PRO A 114 3.40 -13.26 1.60
N GLU A 115 3.91 -14.49 1.70
CA GLU A 115 4.36 -15.08 2.94
C GLU A 115 5.33 -14.10 3.60
N LYS A 116 5.09 -13.90 4.90
CA LYS A 116 6.04 -13.46 5.91
C LYS A 116 7.47 -13.46 5.38
N GLN A 117 7.93 -12.34 4.81
CA GLN A 117 9.35 -12.10 4.62
C GLN A 117 9.96 -12.12 6.02
N LYS A 118 10.48 -13.27 6.40
CA LYS A 118 11.42 -13.41 7.51
C LYS A 118 12.59 -12.52 7.09
N LYS A 119 12.67 -11.32 7.67
CA LYS A 119 13.81 -10.43 7.42
C LYS A 119 15.09 -11.20 7.77
N PRO A 120 16.16 -11.05 6.97
CA PRO A 120 17.47 -11.58 7.31
C PRO A 120 17.97 -11.02 8.64
#